data_AF-A0A6G0XM53-F1
#
_entry.id   AF-A0A6G0XM53-F1
#
_cell.length_a   1.000
_cell.length_b   1.000
_cell.length_c   1.000
_cell.angle_alpha   90.00
_cell.angle_beta   90.00
_cell.angle_gamma   90.00
#
_symmetry.space_group_name_H-M   'P 1'
#
loop_
_entity.id
_entity.type
_entity.pdbx_description
1 polymer ?
#
loop_
_entity_poly.entity_id
_entity_poly.type
_entity_poly.pdbx_seq_one_letter_code
_entity_poly.pdbx_strand_id
1 'polypeptide(L)'
;MMGLVKSVLVSQLVTQVHMKNQRESGLSFANHPEVLYATDVNDTSLGSNINGYKPEGSVAMPGRYIDVSDHHPGSVSDVTIFMTRINKHRLMLSKTEDDKKMIDIREGSSAFPKLWATLQDKGYQGVGDAICSIRPAKKTKNVIATRQEIERNNRVSSDRVLVENMFGRTCSLWKIAYATFTWSEETYDLVLRLVWALTNFHTALHPLRAQDKEFYSSVMARWLKSVLKRRNANAKQVETVVRFVWT
;
A
#
# COMPACT_ATOMS: atom_id res chain seq x y z
N MET A 1 23.22 -11.55 -13.83
CA MET A 1 23.13 -12.31 -12.57
C MET A 1 22.00 -11.79 -11.66
N MET A 2 21.96 -10.50 -11.29
CA MET A 2 20.90 -9.92 -10.45
C MET A 2 19.46 -10.08 -10.98
N GLY A 3 19.24 -9.99 -12.30
CA GLY A 3 17.92 -10.20 -12.89
C GLY A 3 17.35 -11.62 -12.70
N LEU A 4 18.21 -12.63 -12.72
CA LEU A 4 17.82 -14.04 -12.55
C LEU A 4 17.53 -14.38 -11.08
N VAL A 5 18.30 -13.82 -10.16
CA VAL A 5 18.05 -13.93 -8.71
C VAL A 5 16.73 -13.24 -8.34
N LYS A 6 16.44 -12.07 -8.92
CA LYS A 6 15.16 -11.37 -8.75
C LYS A 6 13.98 -12.23 -9.20
N SER A 7 14.03 -12.80 -10.42
CA SER A 7 12.89 -13.54 -10.95
C SER A 7 12.55 -14.76 -10.08
N VAL A 8 13.57 -15.48 -9.60
CA VAL A 8 13.38 -16.65 -8.73
C VAL A 8 12.87 -16.22 -7.35
N LEU A 9 13.53 -15.28 -6.68
CA LEU A 9 13.15 -14.89 -5.32
C LEU A 9 11.77 -14.21 -5.26
N VAL A 10 11.48 -13.32 -6.21
CA VAL A 10 10.17 -12.63 -6.23
C VAL A 10 9.06 -13.61 -6.57
N SER A 11 9.24 -14.52 -7.54
CA SER A 11 8.22 -15.52 -7.88
C SER A 11 7.94 -16.51 -6.74
N GLN A 12 8.95 -16.83 -5.93
CA GLN A 12 8.79 -17.73 -4.79
C GLN A 12 8.23 -17.03 -3.54
N LEU A 13 8.63 -15.79 -3.27
CA LEU A 13 8.32 -15.12 -2.01
C LEU A 13 7.12 -14.18 -2.12
N VAL A 14 6.83 -13.62 -3.29
CA VAL A 14 5.67 -12.76 -3.57
C VAL A 14 4.69 -13.55 -4.44
N THR A 15 3.89 -14.41 -3.80
CA THR A 15 2.91 -15.25 -4.48
C THR A 15 1.51 -14.70 -4.28
N GLN A 16 0.68 -14.80 -5.32
CA GLN A 16 -0.74 -14.52 -5.20
C GLN A 16 -1.41 -15.48 -4.22
N VAL A 17 -2.50 -15.02 -3.62
CA VAL A 17 -3.31 -15.78 -2.67
C VAL A 17 -4.72 -15.93 -3.22
N HIS A 18 -5.37 -17.04 -2.87
CA HIS A 18 -6.76 -17.31 -3.20
C HIS A 18 -7.59 -17.36 -1.92
N MET A 19 -8.83 -16.87 -1.99
CA MET A 19 -9.70 -16.76 -0.81
C MET A 19 -9.94 -18.12 -0.16
N LYS A 20 -10.13 -19.17 -0.96
CA LYS A 20 -10.27 -20.54 -0.47
C LYS A 20 -9.16 -20.95 0.49
N ASN A 21 -7.91 -20.83 0.04
CA ASN A 21 -6.74 -21.22 0.83
C ASN A 21 -6.65 -20.38 2.11
N GLN A 22 -6.98 -19.08 2.04
CA GLN A 22 -6.98 -18.20 3.20
C GLN A 22 -8.04 -18.61 4.22
N ARG A 23 -9.26 -18.93 3.79
CA ARG A 23 -10.34 -19.38 4.70
C ARG A 23 -10.05 -20.75 5.31
N GLU A 24 -9.59 -21.70 4.50
CA GLU A 24 -9.22 -23.04 4.98
C GLU A 24 -8.06 -23.01 5.98
N SER A 25 -7.14 -22.05 5.83
CA SER A 25 -6.00 -21.86 6.74
C SER A 25 -6.32 -20.95 7.94
N GLY A 26 -7.54 -20.41 8.05
CA GLY A 26 -7.91 -19.46 9.11
C GLY A 26 -7.21 -18.09 9.01
N LEU A 27 -6.73 -17.72 7.82
CA LEU A 27 -5.96 -16.52 7.52
C LEU A 27 -6.83 -15.43 6.86
N SER A 28 -8.06 -15.25 7.36
CA SER A 28 -8.93 -14.15 6.95
C SER A 28 -8.74 -12.92 7.83
N PHE A 29 -9.09 -11.74 7.34
CA PHE A 29 -9.15 -10.54 8.19
C PHE A 29 -10.21 -10.71 9.28
N ALA A 30 -9.98 -10.10 10.44
CA ALA A 30 -10.79 -10.31 11.62
C ALA A 30 -12.19 -9.68 11.50
N ASN A 31 -12.28 -8.48 10.93
CA ASN A 31 -13.55 -7.77 10.79
C ASN A 31 -14.17 -7.93 9.40
N HIS A 32 -13.35 -8.21 8.39
CA HIS A 32 -13.76 -8.32 6.98
C HIS A 32 -13.25 -9.62 6.30
N PRO A 33 -13.80 -10.80 6.67
CA PRO A 33 -13.37 -12.09 6.11
C PRO A 33 -13.66 -12.30 4.62
N GLU A 34 -14.39 -11.37 3.98
CA GLU A 34 -14.62 -11.26 2.54
C GLU A 34 -13.45 -10.59 1.77
N VAL A 35 -12.51 -9.96 2.48
CA VAL A 35 -11.40 -9.23 1.88
C VAL A 35 -10.23 -10.16 1.63
N LEU A 36 -9.67 -10.09 0.41
CA LEU A 36 -8.53 -10.91 0.05
C LEU A 36 -7.19 -10.30 0.50
N TYR A 37 -7.06 -8.98 0.35
CA TYR A 37 -5.86 -8.24 0.73
C TYR A 37 -6.14 -6.76 1.01
N ALA A 38 -5.22 -6.11 1.71
CA ALA A 38 -5.14 -4.66 1.85
C ALA A 38 -4.09 -4.09 0.88
N THR A 39 -4.34 -2.94 0.29
CA THR A 39 -3.38 -2.28 -0.60
C THR A 39 -3.18 -0.83 -0.22
N ASP A 40 -1.95 -0.36 -0.34
CA ASP A 40 -1.61 1.03 -0.07
C ASP A 40 -0.32 1.44 -0.81
N VAL A 41 -0.05 2.74 -0.86
CA VAL A 41 1.15 3.30 -1.47
C VAL A 41 2.13 3.68 -0.37
N ASN A 42 3.39 3.27 -0.54
CA ASN A 42 4.45 3.67 0.36
C ASN A 42 5.10 4.97 -0.12
N ASP A 43 4.84 6.05 0.60
CA ASP A 43 5.36 7.39 0.31
C ASP A 43 6.78 7.64 0.88
N THR A 44 7.33 6.72 1.67
CA THR A 44 8.62 6.95 2.35
C THR A 44 9.82 6.85 1.43
N SER A 45 9.67 6.21 0.28
CA SER A 45 10.80 5.94 -0.61
C SER A 45 11.30 7.21 -1.27
N LEU A 46 12.52 7.63 -0.93
CA LEU A 46 13.13 8.82 -1.52
C LEU A 46 13.90 8.44 -2.78
N GLY A 47 13.39 8.83 -3.95
CA GLY A 47 14.16 8.82 -5.19
C GLY A 47 15.29 9.84 -5.17
N SER A 48 16.21 9.72 -6.15
CA SER A 48 17.31 10.66 -6.37
C SER A 48 16.83 12.06 -6.76
N ASN A 49 15.57 12.18 -7.22
CA ASN A 49 14.96 13.41 -7.71
C ASN A 49 13.93 14.03 -6.74
N ILE A 50 13.62 15.31 -6.92
CA ILE A 50 12.92 16.21 -5.97
C ILE A 50 11.59 15.68 -5.39
N ASN A 51 10.92 14.75 -6.07
CA ASN A 51 9.53 14.35 -5.78
C ASN A 51 9.37 13.02 -5.02
N GLY A 52 10.42 12.21 -4.85
CA GLY A 52 10.31 10.88 -4.21
C GLY A 52 9.68 9.80 -5.10
N TYR A 53 9.77 8.54 -4.67
CA TYR A 53 9.20 7.37 -5.32
C TYR A 53 8.04 6.79 -4.50
N LYS A 54 6.99 6.35 -5.19
CA LYS A 54 5.76 5.83 -4.61
C LYS A 54 5.44 4.43 -5.15
N PRO A 55 6.00 3.36 -4.57
CA PRO A 55 5.56 2.02 -4.89
C PRO A 55 4.26 1.66 -4.16
N GLU A 56 3.35 0.99 -4.87
CA GLU A 56 2.15 0.37 -4.31
C GLU A 56 2.45 -1.04 -3.83
N GLY A 57 1.92 -1.39 -2.66
CA GLY A 57 2.02 -2.71 -2.07
C GLY A 57 0.69 -3.30 -1.67
N SER A 58 0.45 -4.53 -2.13
CA SER A 58 -0.70 -5.34 -1.72
C SER A 58 -0.27 -6.43 -0.74
N VAL A 59 -0.94 -6.50 0.41
CA VAL A 59 -0.61 -7.36 1.55
C VAL A 59 -1.81 -8.20 1.95
N ALA A 60 -1.63 -9.51 2.05
CA ALA A 60 -2.61 -10.44 2.60
C ALA A 60 -2.23 -10.91 4.00
N MET A 61 -3.22 -11.39 4.75
CA MET A 61 -3.01 -12.07 6.03
C MET A 61 -2.07 -13.29 5.86
N PRO A 62 -1.19 -13.58 6.84
CA PRO A 62 -1.02 -12.90 8.14
C PRO A 62 -0.08 -11.68 8.12
N GLY A 63 0.35 -11.21 6.95
CA GLY A 63 1.39 -10.19 6.81
C GLY A 63 2.40 -10.57 5.74
N ARG A 64 1.93 -10.64 4.50
CA ARG A 64 2.73 -11.03 3.34
C ARG A 64 2.39 -10.18 2.13
N TYR A 65 3.39 -9.60 1.49
CA TYR A 65 3.24 -8.99 0.18
C TYR A 65 2.88 -10.03 -0.86
N ILE A 66 1.78 -9.81 -1.56
CA ILE A 66 1.29 -10.65 -2.65
C ILE A 66 1.51 -10.01 -4.01
N ASP A 67 1.70 -8.69 -4.03
CA ASP A 67 2.02 -7.91 -5.21
C ASP A 67 2.69 -6.58 -4.85
N VAL A 68 3.56 -6.14 -5.76
CA VAL A 68 4.36 -4.90 -5.62
C VAL A 68 4.39 -4.20 -6.98
N SER A 69 4.16 -2.89 -7.03
CA SER A 69 4.35 -2.10 -8.24
C SER A 69 5.81 -1.73 -8.46
N ASP A 70 6.12 -1.27 -9.67
CA ASP A 70 7.30 -0.43 -9.88
C ASP A 70 7.07 0.95 -9.26
N HIS A 71 8.14 1.73 -9.14
CA HIS A 71 8.04 3.07 -8.60
C HIS A 71 7.17 3.98 -9.48
N HIS A 72 6.45 4.87 -8.80
CA HIS A 72 5.77 5.98 -9.44
C HIS A 72 6.36 7.31 -8.93
N PRO A 73 6.34 8.39 -9.73
CA PRO A 73 6.73 9.71 -9.25
C PRO A 73 5.86 10.17 -8.09
N GLY A 74 6.44 10.80 -7.07
CA GLY A 74 5.68 11.25 -5.89
C GLY A 74 4.64 12.36 -6.14
N SER A 75 4.60 12.94 -7.35
CA SER A 75 3.54 13.86 -7.77
C SER A 75 2.24 13.13 -8.17
N VAL A 76 2.29 11.82 -8.42
CA VAL A 76 1.13 11.04 -8.82
C VAL A 76 0.30 10.69 -7.59
N SER A 77 -1.02 10.85 -7.69
CA SER A 77 -1.94 10.48 -6.61
C SER A 77 -2.06 8.97 -6.48
N ASP A 78 -2.28 8.50 -5.26
CA ASP A 78 -2.36 7.06 -4.95
C ASP A 78 -3.51 6.37 -5.71
N VAL A 79 -4.63 7.08 -5.91
CA VAL A 79 -5.76 6.64 -6.77
C VAL A 79 -5.29 6.38 -8.20
N THR A 80 -4.53 7.31 -8.78
CA THR A 80 -4.07 7.18 -10.16
C THR A 80 -3.12 5.99 -10.28
N ILE A 81 -2.18 5.83 -9.33
CA ILE A 81 -1.28 4.68 -9.27
C ILE A 81 -2.09 3.38 -9.29
N PHE A 82 -3.06 3.26 -8.39
CA PHE A 82 -3.93 2.08 -8.30
C PHE A 82 -4.71 1.82 -9.60
N MET A 83 -5.30 2.87 -10.18
CA MET A 83 -6.12 2.77 -11.39
C MET A 83 -5.29 2.37 -12.63
N THR A 84 -4.01 2.77 -12.71
CA THR A 84 -3.13 2.26 -13.80
C THR A 84 -2.94 0.75 -13.74
N ARG A 85 -3.10 0.14 -12.56
CA ARG A 85 -2.89 -1.29 -12.30
C ARG A 85 -4.21 -2.06 -12.16
N ILE A 86 -5.34 -1.44 -12.48
CA ILE A 86 -6.68 -1.99 -12.21
C ILE A 86 -6.90 -3.40 -12.80
N ASN A 87 -6.37 -3.66 -13.99
CA ASN A 87 -6.50 -4.98 -14.63
C ASN A 87 -5.79 -6.07 -13.83
N LYS A 88 -4.64 -5.75 -13.23
CA LYS A 88 -3.91 -6.68 -12.38
C LYS A 88 -4.67 -6.96 -11.09
N HIS A 89 -5.24 -5.94 -10.46
CA HIS A 89 -6.10 -6.12 -9.29
C HIS A 89 -7.36 -6.95 -9.62
N ARG A 90 -7.99 -6.72 -10.77
CA ARG A 90 -9.13 -7.53 -11.22
C ARG A 90 -8.76 -9.00 -11.36
N LEU A 91 -7.60 -9.30 -11.94
CA LEU A 91 -7.10 -10.68 -12.05
C LEU A 91 -6.87 -11.30 -10.68
N MET A 92 -6.18 -10.58 -9.77
CA MET A 92 -5.92 -11.08 -8.41
C MET A 92 -7.19 -11.27 -7.57
N LEU A 93 -8.19 -10.41 -7.76
CA LEU A 93 -9.47 -10.48 -7.03
C LEU A 93 -10.48 -11.42 -7.68
N SER A 94 -10.18 -11.99 -8.85
CA SER A 94 -11.13 -12.84 -9.58
C SER A 94 -11.46 -14.11 -8.78
N LYS A 95 -12.77 -14.36 -8.63
CA LYS A 95 -13.27 -15.59 -8.01
C LYS A 95 -13.09 -16.77 -8.95
N THR A 96 -12.55 -17.86 -8.40
CA THR A 96 -12.56 -19.17 -9.05
C THR A 96 -13.97 -19.80 -9.03
N GLU A 97 -14.21 -20.88 -9.77
CA GLU A 97 -15.50 -21.59 -9.72
C GLU A 97 -15.83 -22.15 -8.33
N ASP A 98 -14.80 -22.51 -7.55
CA ASP A 98 -14.96 -22.93 -6.16
C ASP A 98 -15.30 -21.74 -5.25
N ASP A 99 -14.70 -20.58 -5.47
CA ASP A 99 -14.99 -19.36 -4.72
C ASP A 99 -16.45 -18.89 -4.89
N LYS A 100 -17.07 -19.17 -6.04
CA LYS A 100 -18.49 -18.84 -6.28
C LYS A 100 -19.45 -19.61 -5.37
N LYS A 101 -19.03 -20.78 -4.87
CA LYS A 101 -19.82 -21.58 -3.91
C LYS A 101 -19.73 -21.02 -2.49
N MET A 102 -18.78 -20.11 -2.24
CA MET A 102 -18.58 -19.51 -0.92
C MET A 102 -19.60 -18.41 -0.66
N ILE A 103 -20.11 -18.39 0.58
CA ILE A 103 -20.94 -17.31 1.07
C ILE A 103 -20.13 -16.02 1.10
N ASP A 104 -20.69 -15.00 0.46
CA ASP A 104 -20.12 -13.67 0.34
C ASP A 104 -21.17 -12.60 0.69
N ILE A 105 -21.19 -12.24 1.97
CA ILE A 105 -22.14 -11.28 2.56
C ILE A 105 -21.42 -9.93 2.74
N ARG A 106 -20.80 -9.44 1.68
CA ARG A 106 -20.13 -8.14 1.72
C ARG A 106 -21.02 -7.02 1.20
N GLU A 107 -20.76 -5.82 1.69
CA GLU A 107 -21.36 -4.59 1.16
C GLU A 107 -20.94 -4.40 -0.31
N GLY A 108 -21.91 -4.28 -1.22
CA GLY A 108 -21.63 -4.17 -2.67
C GLY A 108 -21.34 -5.50 -3.38
N SER A 109 -21.67 -6.65 -2.76
CA SER A 109 -21.53 -7.98 -3.39
C SER A 109 -22.25 -8.11 -4.73
N SER A 110 -23.41 -7.45 -4.86
CA SER A 110 -24.24 -7.44 -6.06
C SER A 110 -23.60 -6.70 -7.25
N ALA A 111 -22.82 -5.65 -6.99
CA ALA A 111 -22.17 -4.88 -8.04
C ALA A 111 -20.96 -5.62 -8.66
N PHE A 112 -20.27 -6.44 -7.87
CA PHE A 112 -19.08 -7.17 -8.31
C PHE A 112 -19.14 -8.67 -7.94
N PRO A 113 -20.10 -9.44 -8.46
CA PRO A 113 -20.32 -10.83 -8.01
C PRO A 113 -19.11 -11.74 -8.29
N LYS A 114 -18.31 -11.41 -9.31
CA LYS A 114 -17.14 -12.18 -9.76
C LYS A 114 -15.82 -11.81 -9.07
N LEU A 115 -15.81 -10.77 -8.22
CA LEU A 115 -14.59 -10.29 -7.58
C LEU A 115 -14.69 -10.38 -6.06
N TRP A 116 -13.58 -10.68 -5.40
CA TRP A 116 -13.39 -10.45 -3.96
C TRP A 116 -13.16 -8.96 -3.66
N ALA A 117 -13.15 -8.60 -2.37
CA ALA A 117 -12.91 -7.22 -1.94
C ALA A 117 -11.44 -6.95 -1.62
N THR A 118 -11.02 -5.69 -1.78
CA THR A 118 -9.76 -5.14 -1.29
C THR A 118 -10.01 -4.11 -0.18
N LEU A 119 -9.16 -4.09 0.85
CA LEU A 119 -9.11 -2.99 1.81
C LEU A 119 -8.20 -1.88 1.28
N GLN A 120 -8.66 -0.63 1.42
CA GLN A 120 -7.95 0.55 0.94
C GLN A 120 -8.05 1.69 1.94
N ASP A 121 -7.10 2.62 1.88
CA ASP A 121 -7.21 3.85 2.64
C ASP A 121 -8.33 4.76 2.11
N LYS A 122 -8.75 5.70 2.95
CA LYS A 122 -9.73 6.73 2.63
C LYS A 122 -9.33 7.60 1.42
N GLY A 123 -8.03 7.74 1.13
CA GLY A 123 -7.51 8.47 -0.02
C GLY A 123 -7.95 7.92 -1.39
N TYR A 124 -8.34 6.64 -1.47
CA TYR A 124 -8.66 5.95 -2.72
C TYR A 124 -10.06 6.27 -3.27
N GLN A 125 -10.52 7.52 -3.20
CA GLN A 125 -11.85 7.93 -3.68
C GLN A 125 -11.98 7.71 -5.20
N GLY A 126 -13.13 7.19 -5.66
CA GLY A 126 -13.38 6.86 -7.09
C GLY A 126 -13.03 5.42 -7.52
N VAL A 127 -12.30 4.64 -6.72
CA VAL A 127 -11.94 3.25 -7.09
C VAL A 127 -13.13 2.27 -7.04
N GLY A 128 -14.15 2.59 -6.24
CA GLY A 128 -15.32 1.72 -6.00
C GLY A 128 -16.16 1.40 -7.23
N ASP A 129 -16.03 2.19 -8.31
CA ASP A 129 -16.73 1.94 -9.57
C ASP A 129 -16.02 0.87 -10.42
N ALA A 130 -14.74 0.62 -10.16
CA ALA A 130 -13.91 -0.27 -10.97
C ALA A 130 -13.72 -1.66 -10.35
N ILE A 131 -13.68 -1.75 -9.01
CA ILE A 131 -13.55 -2.98 -8.22
C ILE A 131 -14.26 -2.84 -6.86
N CYS A 132 -14.49 -3.98 -6.20
CA CYS A 132 -15.00 -3.98 -4.84
C CYS A 132 -13.93 -3.51 -3.84
N SER A 133 -14.05 -2.28 -3.36
CA SER A 133 -13.15 -1.67 -2.37
C SER A 133 -13.88 -1.36 -1.07
N ILE A 134 -13.39 -1.89 0.05
CA ILE A 134 -13.85 -1.55 1.40
C ILE A 134 -12.96 -0.44 1.95
N ARG A 135 -13.57 0.70 2.28
CA ARG A 135 -12.87 1.92 2.70
C ARG A 135 -13.58 2.58 3.88
N PRO A 136 -12.84 3.29 4.75
CA PRO A 136 -13.45 4.13 5.77
C PRO A 136 -14.27 5.26 5.12
N ALA A 137 -15.50 5.47 5.58
CA ALA A 137 -16.35 6.55 5.14
C ALA A 137 -15.77 7.91 5.54
N LYS A 138 -15.85 8.89 4.63
CA LYS A 138 -15.44 10.27 4.92
C LYS A 138 -16.55 10.97 5.69
N LYS A 139 -16.19 11.60 6.82
CA LYS A 139 -17.07 12.56 7.48
C LYS A 139 -17.42 13.67 6.49
N THR A 140 -18.70 13.84 6.18
CA THR A 140 -19.18 15.01 5.43
C THR A 140 -18.92 16.25 6.28
N LYS A 141 -18.49 17.36 5.66
CA LYS A 141 -18.26 18.61 6.39
C LYS A 141 -19.55 18.98 7.12
N ASN A 142 -19.46 19.23 8.43
CA ASN A 142 -20.56 19.62 9.33
C ASN A 142 -21.58 18.53 9.69
N VAL A 143 -21.36 17.26 9.31
CA VAL A 143 -22.20 16.13 9.76
C VAL A 143 -21.44 15.32 10.80
N ILE A 144 -22.05 15.12 11.97
CA ILE A 144 -21.52 14.24 13.00
C ILE A 144 -21.74 12.81 12.53
N ALA A 145 -20.63 12.06 12.36
CA ALA A 145 -20.71 10.63 12.06
C ALA A 145 -21.42 9.92 13.21
N THR A 146 -22.37 9.06 12.87
CA THR A 146 -23.06 8.21 13.84
C THR A 146 -22.07 7.26 14.50
N ARG A 147 -22.41 6.77 15.70
CA ARG A 147 -21.59 5.78 16.42
C ARG A 147 -21.31 4.53 15.55
N GLN A 148 -22.31 4.08 14.79
CA GLN A 148 -22.19 2.93 13.90
C GLN A 148 -21.18 3.16 12.77
N GLU A 149 -21.19 4.35 12.15
CA GLU A 149 -20.22 4.70 11.11
C GLU A 149 -18.80 4.79 11.66
N ILE A 150 -18.63 5.31 12.88
CA ILE A 150 -17.34 5.35 13.57
C ILE A 150 -16.84 3.93 13.85
N GLU A 151 -17.70 3.06 14.38
CA GLU A 151 -17.35 1.66 14.64
C GLU A 151 -16.99 0.90 13.36
N ARG A 152 -17.76 1.06 12.26
CA ARG A 152 -17.42 0.50 10.94
C ARG A 152 -16.07 1.00 10.45
N ASN A 153 -15.81 2.30 10.53
CA ASN A 153 -14.53 2.88 10.09
C ASN A 153 -13.35 2.38 10.93
N ASN A 154 -13.55 2.19 12.23
CA ASN A 154 -12.53 1.62 13.11
C ASN A 154 -12.21 0.17 12.74
N ARG A 155 -13.21 -0.65 12.43
CA ARG A 155 -13.03 -2.04 11.96
C ARG A 155 -12.23 -2.09 10.65
N VAL A 156 -12.64 -1.30 9.66
CA VAL A 156 -11.92 -1.20 8.37
C VAL A 156 -10.46 -0.75 8.58
N SER A 157 -10.24 0.26 9.43
CA SER A 157 -8.90 0.79 9.71
C SER A 157 -8.04 -0.21 10.49
N SER A 158 -8.66 -0.98 11.39
CA SER A 158 -8.00 -2.02 12.16
C SER A 158 -7.48 -3.14 11.26
N ASP A 159 -8.28 -3.61 10.30
CA ASP A 159 -7.84 -4.65 9.37
C ASP A 159 -6.81 -4.11 8.36
N ARG A 160 -7.01 -2.86 7.88
CA ARG A 160 -6.06 -2.21 6.96
C ARG A 160 -4.68 -2.03 7.58
N VAL A 161 -4.56 -1.88 8.91
CA VAL A 161 -3.27 -1.64 9.60
C VAL A 161 -2.19 -2.67 9.24
N LEU A 162 -2.59 -3.85 8.78
CA LEU A 162 -1.69 -4.88 8.28
C LEU A 162 -0.70 -4.36 7.21
N VAL A 163 -1.18 -3.57 6.25
CA VAL A 163 -0.32 -3.03 5.17
C VAL A 163 0.70 -2.04 5.72
N GLU A 164 0.29 -1.21 6.70
CA GLU A 164 1.17 -0.26 7.38
C GLU A 164 2.22 -0.98 8.22
N ASN A 165 1.83 -2.05 8.93
CA ASN A 165 2.77 -2.89 9.68
C ASN A 165 3.81 -3.52 8.75
N MET A 166 3.40 -3.99 7.57
CA MET A 166 4.35 -4.50 6.57
C MET A 166 5.30 -3.43 6.06
N PHE A 167 4.81 -2.23 5.74
CA PHE A 167 5.68 -1.11 5.35
C PHE A 167 6.64 -0.72 6.47
N GLY A 168 6.16 -0.71 7.72
CA GLY A 168 6.96 -0.48 8.91
C GLY A 168 8.08 -1.50 9.07
N ARG A 169 7.75 -2.79 8.93
CA ARG A 169 8.74 -3.87 8.94
C ARG A 169 9.77 -3.67 7.83
N THR A 170 9.32 -3.39 6.61
CA THR A 170 10.22 -3.15 5.47
C THR A 170 11.13 -1.96 5.72
N CYS A 171 10.62 -0.85 6.24
CA CYS A 171 11.43 0.33 6.59
C CYS A 171 12.40 0.04 7.73
N SER A 172 12.02 -0.81 8.70
CA SER A 172 12.89 -1.14 9.84
C SER A 172 14.09 -1.99 9.43
N LEU A 173 13.89 -2.89 8.46
CA LEU A 173 14.91 -3.80 7.98
C LEU A 173 15.80 -3.16 6.89
N TRP A 174 15.21 -2.30 6.05
CA TRP A 174 15.83 -1.91 4.79
C TRP A 174 15.85 -0.41 4.60
N LYS A 175 17.05 0.17 4.65
CA LYS A 175 17.27 1.61 4.47
C LYS A 175 16.77 2.15 3.13
N ILE A 176 16.80 1.34 2.06
CA ILE A 176 16.31 1.74 0.73
C ILE A 176 14.82 2.09 0.73
N ALA A 177 14.03 1.54 1.66
CA ALA A 177 12.60 1.81 1.71
C ALA A 177 12.27 3.23 2.23
N TYR A 178 13.23 3.95 2.81
CA TYR A 178 12.97 5.29 3.37
C TYR A 178 14.06 6.34 3.17
N ALA A 179 15.26 5.95 2.75
CA ALA A 179 16.38 6.86 2.51
C ALA A 179 16.48 7.24 1.03
N THR A 180 17.19 8.33 0.74
CA THR A 180 17.47 8.75 -0.63
C THR A 180 18.25 7.67 -1.37
N PHE A 181 17.68 7.19 -2.46
CA PHE A 181 18.33 6.27 -3.37
C PHE A 181 19.14 7.06 -4.40
N THR A 182 20.41 6.69 -4.58
CA THR A 182 21.36 7.46 -5.41
C THR A 182 21.68 6.80 -6.75
N TRP A 183 21.15 5.61 -7.02
CA TRP A 183 21.41 4.86 -8.25
C TRP A 183 20.24 5.03 -9.25
N SER A 184 20.28 4.31 -10.37
CA SER A 184 19.27 4.41 -11.43
C SER A 184 17.89 3.93 -10.99
N GLU A 185 16.84 4.49 -11.61
CA GLU A 185 15.43 4.10 -11.43
C GLU A 185 15.20 2.60 -11.63
N GLU A 186 15.78 2.01 -12.67
CA GLU A 186 15.68 0.57 -12.93
C GLU A 186 16.27 -0.26 -11.78
N THR A 187 17.39 0.20 -11.22
CA THR A 187 18.02 -0.49 -10.08
C THR A 187 17.17 -0.32 -8.82
N TYR A 188 16.49 0.81 -8.67
CA TYR A 188 15.57 1.02 -7.55
C TYR A 188 14.46 -0.04 -7.54
N ASP A 189 13.75 -0.24 -8.65
CA ASP A 189 12.65 -1.23 -8.73
C ASP A 189 13.13 -2.65 -8.51
N LEU A 190 14.31 -2.98 -9.04
CA LEU A 190 14.92 -4.28 -8.82
C LEU A 190 15.22 -4.53 -7.34
N VAL A 191 15.90 -3.59 -6.68
CA VAL A 191 16.26 -3.73 -5.26
C VAL A 191 15.02 -3.66 -4.38
N LEU A 192 14.04 -2.83 -4.72
CA LEU A 192 12.77 -2.73 -3.99
C LEU A 192 12.04 -4.07 -3.96
N ARG A 193 11.83 -4.69 -5.13
CA ARG A 193 11.14 -5.99 -5.23
C ARG A 193 11.89 -7.09 -4.46
N LEU A 194 13.23 -7.08 -4.49
CA LEU A 194 14.05 -8.00 -3.70
C LEU A 194 13.86 -7.78 -2.20
N VAL A 195 13.91 -6.53 -1.75
CA VAL A 195 13.73 -6.15 -0.35
C VAL A 195 12.37 -6.58 0.20
N TRP A 196 11.31 -6.43 -0.59
CA TRP A 196 9.97 -6.84 -0.18
C TRP A 196 9.81 -8.36 -0.14
N ALA A 197 10.42 -9.08 -1.09
CA ALA A 197 10.50 -10.53 -1.06
C ALA A 197 11.24 -11.02 0.20
N LEU A 198 12.36 -10.38 0.56
CA LEU A 198 13.09 -10.69 1.80
C LEU A 198 12.30 -10.30 3.05
N THR A 199 11.50 -9.23 3.01
CA THR A 199 10.57 -8.93 4.11
C THR A 199 9.55 -10.05 4.30
N ASN A 200 8.99 -10.61 3.22
CA ASN A 200 8.08 -11.76 3.33
C ASN A 200 8.74 -12.97 4.00
N PHE A 201 9.99 -13.27 3.63
CA PHE A 201 10.75 -14.33 4.29
C PHE A 201 10.95 -14.03 5.78
N HIS A 202 11.31 -12.80 6.11
CA HIS A 202 11.47 -12.38 7.51
C HIS A 202 10.15 -12.48 8.28
N THR A 203 9.02 -12.04 7.73
CA THR A 203 7.73 -12.08 8.45
C THR A 203 7.16 -13.49 8.61
N ALA A 204 7.53 -14.41 7.72
CA ALA A 204 7.23 -15.83 7.89
C ALA A 204 7.93 -16.44 9.12
N LEU A 205 9.12 -15.95 9.49
CA LEU A 205 9.87 -16.38 10.67
C LEU A 205 9.58 -15.53 11.91
N HIS A 206 9.23 -14.27 11.71
CA HIS A 206 9.05 -13.27 12.77
C HIS A 206 7.75 -12.49 12.53
N PRO A 207 6.65 -12.88 13.20
CA PRO A 207 5.35 -12.22 13.04
C PRO A 207 5.40 -10.71 13.25
N LEU A 208 4.51 -10.00 12.56
CA LEU A 208 4.36 -8.55 12.68
C LEU A 208 4.03 -8.12 14.11
N ARG A 209 4.49 -6.93 14.48
CA ARG A 209 4.35 -6.38 15.83
C ARG A 209 3.73 -4.99 15.78
N ALA A 210 3.11 -4.58 16.89
CA ALA A 210 2.53 -3.23 17.01
C ALA A 210 3.55 -2.11 16.77
N GLN A 211 4.82 -2.32 17.16
CA GLN A 211 5.90 -1.36 16.96
C GLN A 211 6.22 -1.10 15.47
N ASP A 212 5.84 -2.00 14.56
CA ASP A 212 6.12 -1.82 13.14
C ASP A 212 5.39 -0.57 12.60
N LYS A 213 4.12 -0.39 12.99
CA LYS A 213 3.35 0.83 12.67
C LYS A 213 3.97 2.09 13.26
N GLU A 214 4.40 2.04 14.52
CA GLU A 214 5.00 3.18 15.21
C GLU A 214 6.29 3.61 14.50
N PHE A 215 7.11 2.63 14.11
CA PHE A 215 8.30 2.89 13.31
C PHE A 215 7.94 3.51 11.97
N TYR A 216 6.97 2.95 11.24
CA TYR A 216 6.49 3.51 9.96
C TYR A 216 6.05 4.97 10.12
N SER A 217 5.26 5.26 11.15
CA SER A 217 4.80 6.61 11.48
C SER A 217 5.96 7.57 11.74
N SER A 218 7.00 7.11 12.45
CA SER A 218 8.21 7.90 12.71
C SER A 218 9.02 8.18 11.43
N VAL A 219 9.04 7.23 10.49
CA VAL A 219 9.69 7.38 9.19
C VAL A 219 8.93 8.40 8.35
N MET A 220 7.60 8.27 8.26
CA MET A 220 6.73 9.21 7.57
C MET A 220 6.86 10.63 8.14
N ALA A 221 6.91 10.79 9.47
CA ALA A 221 7.09 12.08 10.11
C ALA A 221 8.44 12.73 9.76
N ARG A 222 9.52 11.95 9.70
CA ARG A 222 10.85 12.44 9.27
C ARG A 222 10.84 12.83 7.80
N TRP A 223 10.23 12.00 6.95
CA TRP A 223 10.09 12.26 5.52
C TRP A 223 9.32 13.56 5.26
N LEU A 224 8.15 13.74 5.88
CA LEU A 224 7.33 14.96 5.79
C LEU A 224 8.15 16.21 6.16
N LYS A 225 8.91 16.14 7.26
CA LYS A 225 9.80 17.23 7.68
C LYS A 225 10.86 17.55 6.62
N SER A 226 11.48 16.53 6.03
CA SER A 226 12.47 16.72 4.96
C SER A 226 11.87 17.34 3.70
N VAL A 227 10.67 16.93 3.29
CA VAL A 227 9.95 17.49 2.14
C VAL A 227 9.59 18.96 2.38
N LEU A 228 9.01 19.27 3.55
CA LEU A 228 8.66 20.65 3.92
C LEU A 228 9.90 21.57 3.96
N LYS A 229 11.01 21.09 4.52
CA LYS A 229 12.28 21.85 4.55
C LYS A 229 12.77 22.18 3.13
N ARG A 230 12.69 21.23 2.19
CA ARG A 230 13.08 21.45 0.79
C ARG A 230 12.13 22.41 0.08
N ARG A 231 10.80 22.30 0.27
CA ARG A 231 9.82 23.25 -0.29
C ARG A 231 10.08 24.67 0.19
N ASN A 232 10.36 24.85 1.48
CA ASN A 232 10.67 26.16 2.04
C ASN A 232 12.00 26.73 1.52
N ALA A 233 13.02 25.89 1.30
CA ALA A 233 14.28 26.31 0.69
C ALA A 233 14.08 26.79 -0.76
N ASN A 234 13.30 26.03 -1.56
CA ASN A 234 12.99 26.40 -2.94
C ASN A 234 12.16 27.70 -3.00
N ALA A 235 11.18 27.89 -2.10
CA ALA A 235 10.39 29.12 -2.04
C ALA A 235 11.27 30.35 -1.74
N LYS A 236 12.19 30.23 -0.77
CA LYS A 236 13.16 31.30 -0.46
C LYS A 236 14.10 31.60 -1.62
N GLN A 237 14.50 30.59 -2.38
CA GLN A 237 15.38 30.76 -3.55
C GLN A 237 14.66 31.49 -4.68
N VAL A 238 13.38 31.16 -4.93
CA VAL A 238 12.52 31.89 -5.88
C VAL A 238 12.30 33.34 -5.43
N GLU A 239 12.00 33.59 -4.15
CA GLU A 239 11.89 34.96 -3.62
C GLU A 239 13.20 35.76 -3.75
N THR A 240 14.35 35.11 -3.57
CA THR A 240 15.67 35.75 -3.72
C THR A 240 15.95 36.11 -5.18
N VAL A 241 15.63 35.21 -6.12
CA VAL A 241 15.77 35.48 -7.56
C VAL A 241 14.80 36.57 -8.01
N VAL A 242 13.55 36.55 -7.55
CA VAL A 242 12.58 37.63 -7.85
C VAL A 242 13.09 38.96 -7.29
N ARG A 243 13.59 39.01 -6.05
CA ARG A 243 14.18 40.25 -5.51
C ARG A 243 15.36 40.76 -6.33
N PHE A 244 16.20 39.87 -6.88
CA PHE A 244 17.34 40.24 -7.72
C PHE A 244 16.97 40.68 -9.14
N VAL A 245 15.81 40.27 -9.66
CA VAL A 245 15.34 40.61 -11.02
C VAL A 245 14.56 41.94 -11.02
N TRP A 246 14.11 42.41 -9.86
CA TRP A 246 13.35 43.65 -9.68
C TRP A 246 14.08 44.72 -8.84
N THR A 247 15.42 44.66 -8.77
CA THR A 247 16.33 45.69 -8.26
C THR A 247 17.40 45.98 -9.28
#